data_AF-A0A958UP73-F1
#
_entry.id   AF-A0A958UP73-F1
#
_cell.length_a   1.000
_cell.length_b   1.000
_cell.length_c   1.000
_cell.angle_alpha   90.00
_cell.angle_beta   90.00
_cell.angle_gamma   90.00
#
_symmetry.space_group_name_H-M   'P 1'
#
loop_
_entity.id
_entity.type
_entity.pdbx_description
1 polymer ?
#
loop_
_entity_poly.entity_id
_entity_poly.type
_entity_poly.pdbx_seq_one_letter_code
_entity_poly.pdbx_strand_id
1 'polypeptide(L)'
;MNTTFQFLHSYWAYLVLLIVLLATINALAGFFSKREYGAKDFRISLFALIVTHIQLLIGLILYFVSPLGFQNISKSGMGAVMKDATARLYAVEHPTVMILTVIFITIGYSKHKKK
;
A
#
# COMPACT_ATOMS: atom_id res chain seq x y z
N MET A 1 21.57 -9.41 3.61
CA MET A 1 21.21 -8.83 4.93
C MET A 1 19.83 -8.23 4.80
N ASN A 2 18.82 -8.80 5.48
CA ASN A 2 17.50 -8.18 5.54
C ASN A 2 17.62 -6.97 6.49
N THR A 3 17.29 -5.78 6.00
CA THR A 3 17.29 -4.59 6.84
C THR A 3 16.12 -4.68 7.84
N THR A 4 16.26 -4.11 9.04
CA THR A 4 15.15 -4.02 10.02
C THR A 4 13.88 -3.44 9.39
N PHE A 5 14.05 -2.48 8.46
CA PHE A 5 12.96 -1.89 7.68
C PHE A 5 12.25 -2.89 6.75
N GLN A 6 12.96 -3.84 6.16
CA GLN A 6 12.36 -4.88 5.31
C GLN A 6 11.46 -5.81 6.13
N PHE A 7 11.92 -6.20 7.33
CA PHE A 7 11.12 -7.00 8.24
C PHE A 7 9.86 -6.23 8.66
N LEU A 8 10.03 -4.97 9.09
CA LEU A 8 8.90 -4.12 9.48
C LEU A 8 7.89 -3.93 8.35
N HIS A 9 8.35 -3.61 7.14
CA HIS A 9 7.50 -3.41 5.98
C HIS A 9 6.70 -4.67 5.59
N SER A 10 7.35 -5.83 5.64
CA SER A 10 6.70 -7.10 5.30
C SER A 10 5.64 -7.51 6.32
N TYR A 11 5.92 -7.40 7.62
CA TYR A 11 4.94 -7.71 8.66
C TYR A 11 3.78 -6.71 8.66
N TRP A 12 4.07 -5.42 8.47
CA TRP A 12 3.05 -4.38 8.36
C TRP A 12 2.16 -4.58 7.13
N ALA A 13 2.70 -5.11 6.02
CA ALA A 13 1.91 -5.45 4.84
C ALA A 13 0.76 -6.42 5.15
N TYR A 14 1.02 -7.45 5.95
CA TYR A 14 -0.01 -8.42 6.33
C TYR A 14 -1.14 -7.78 7.15
N LEU A 15 -0.80 -6.85 8.05
CA LEU A 15 -1.78 -6.07 8.79
C LEU A 15 -2.60 -5.16 7.87
N VAL A 16 -1.95 -4.49 6.91
CA VAL A 16 -2.62 -3.64 5.92
C VAL A 16 -3.59 -4.45 5.08
N LEU A 17 -3.17 -5.62 4.59
CA LEU A 17 -4.03 -6.51 3.80
C LEU A 17 -5.26 -6.95 4.60
N LEU A 18 -5.08 -7.33 5.86
CA LEU A 18 -6.19 -7.68 6.74
C LEU A 18 -7.20 -6.53 6.88
N ILE A 19 -6.73 -5.33 7.20
CA ILE A 19 -7.60 -4.17 7.46
C ILE A 19 -8.29 -3.70 6.18
N VAL A 20 -7.58 -3.65 5.04
CA VAL A 20 -8.17 -3.29 3.74
C VAL A 20 -9.21 -4.33 3.31
N LEU A 21 -8.95 -5.63 3.53
CA LEU A 21 -9.94 -6.68 3.27
C LEU A 21 -11.20 -6.49 4.11
N LEU A 22 -11.06 -6.27 5.42
CA LEU A 22 -12.19 -6.03 6.32
C LEU A 22 -12.97 -4.76 5.92
N ALA A 23 -12.28 -3.68 5.58
CA ALA A 23 -12.91 -2.45 5.11
C ALA A 23 -13.66 -2.66 3.79
N THR A 24 -13.11 -3.45 2.87
CA THR A 24 -13.73 -3.78 1.59
C THR A 24 -14.98 -4.63 1.78
N ILE A 25 -14.92 -5.68 2.59
CA ILE A 25 -16.08 -6.54 2.90
C ILE A 25 -17.18 -5.71 3.56
N ASN A 26 -16.83 -4.85 4.53
CA ASN A 26 -17.79 -3.99 5.21
C ASN A 26 -18.45 -2.98 4.25
N ALA A 27 -17.68 -2.40 3.33
CA ALA A 27 -18.19 -1.49 2.32
C ALA A 27 -19.14 -2.20 1.33
N LEU A 28 -18.77 -3.39 0.86
CA LEU A 28 -19.60 -4.21 -0.04
C LEU A 28 -20.89 -4.65 0.65
N ALA A 29 -20.83 -5.14 1.90
CA ALA A 29 -22.00 -5.53 2.67
C ALA A 29 -22.94 -4.34 2.90
N GLY A 30 -22.41 -3.16 3.21
CA GLY A 30 -23.21 -1.93 3.33
C GLY A 30 -23.89 -1.54 2.01
N PHE A 31 -23.17 -1.68 0.89
CA PHE A 31 -23.70 -1.38 -0.44
C PHE A 31 -24.83 -2.32 -0.86
N PHE A 32 -24.65 -3.64 -0.72
CA PHE A 32 -25.68 -4.63 -1.11
C PHE A 32 -26.89 -4.64 -0.19
N SER A 33 -26.68 -4.48 1.11
CA SER A 33 -27.76 -4.45 2.10
C SER A 33 -28.49 -3.10 2.17
N LYS A 34 -28.09 -2.11 1.34
CA LYS A 34 -28.58 -0.72 1.38
C LYS A 34 -28.58 -0.14 2.80
N ARG A 35 -27.65 -0.60 3.64
CA ARG A 35 -27.55 -0.20 5.03
C ARG A 35 -27.01 1.22 5.10
N GLU A 36 -27.59 2.06 5.95
CA GLU A 36 -27.03 3.38 6.22
C GLU A 36 -25.61 3.26 6.75
N TYR A 37 -24.71 4.02 6.14
CA TYR A 37 -23.29 4.02 6.49
C TYR A 37 -23.12 4.77 7.81
N GLY A 38 -22.69 4.05 8.86
CA GLY A 38 -22.62 4.60 10.21
C GLY A 38 -21.22 5.03 10.62
N ALA A 39 -21.11 5.58 11.83
CA ALA A 39 -19.83 5.97 12.43
C ALA A 39 -18.84 4.80 12.55
N LYS A 40 -19.32 3.55 12.71
CA LYS A 40 -18.46 2.36 12.76
C LYS A 40 -17.78 2.09 11.42
N ASP A 41 -18.54 2.19 10.33
CA ASP A 41 -18.03 1.95 8.98
C ASP A 41 -17.01 3.00 8.57
N PHE A 42 -17.26 4.26 8.96
CA PHE A 42 -16.33 5.36 8.77
C PHE A 42 -15.00 5.14 9.50
N ARG A 43 -15.04 4.68 10.76
CA ARG A 43 -13.83 4.38 11.54
C ARG A 43 -13.02 3.24 10.90
N ILE A 44 -13.67 2.19 10.41
CA ILE A 44 -12.99 1.07 9.73
C ILE A 44 -12.27 1.57 8.47
N SER A 45 -12.95 2.37 7.65
CA SER A 45 -12.33 2.96 6.45
C SER A 45 -11.20 3.94 6.78
N LEU A 46 -11.32 4.72 7.87
CA LEU A 46 -10.27 5.60 8.35
C LEU A 46 -9.03 4.81 8.81
N PHE A 47 -9.21 3.72 9.55
CA PHE A 47 -8.11 2.85 9.94
C PHE A 47 -7.40 2.26 8.72
N ALA A 48 -8.15 1.76 7.73
CA ALA A 48 -7.60 1.26 6.47
C ALA A 48 -6.77 2.34 5.74
N LEU A 49 -7.25 3.59 5.70
CA LEU A 49 -6.53 4.71 5.14
C LEU A 49 -5.20 4.94 5.88
N ILE A 50 -5.22 5.07 7.20
CA ILE A 50 -4.04 5.39 8.02
C ILE A 50 -2.98 4.29 7.89
N VAL A 51 -3.34 3.02 8.07
CA VAL A 51 -2.36 1.92 8.05
C VAL A 51 -1.72 1.76 6.67
N THR A 52 -2.46 2.01 5.59
CA THR A 52 -1.95 1.97 4.21
C THR A 52 -0.98 3.12 3.94
N HIS A 53 -1.24 4.32 4.48
CA HIS A 53 -0.30 5.43 4.37
C HIS A 53 1.00 5.16 5.14
N ILE A 54 0.90 4.60 6.35
CA ILE A 54 2.07 4.18 7.13
C ILE A 54 2.87 3.12 6.35
N GLN A 55 2.20 2.17 5.70
CA GLN A 55 2.85 1.17 4.84
C GLN A 55 3.64 1.81 3.70
N LEU A 56 3.07 2.82 3.05
CA LEU A 56 3.74 3.56 1.99
C LEU A 56 4.98 4.29 2.52
N LEU A 57 4.89 4.94 3.69
CA LEU A 57 6.02 5.66 4.28
C LEU A 57 7.17 4.71 4.62
N ILE A 58 6.87 3.57 5.27
CA ILE A 58 7.88 2.54 5.57
C ILE A 58 8.48 1.98 4.26
N GLY A 59 7.63 1.73 3.25
CA GLY A 59 8.06 1.25 1.94
C GLY A 59 8.96 2.23 1.19
N LEU A 60 8.69 3.54 1.32
CA LEU A 60 9.50 4.59 0.72
C LEU A 60 10.89 4.65 1.37
N ILE A 61 10.96 4.56 2.70
CA ILE A 61 12.25 4.46 3.40
C ILE A 61 13.01 3.22 2.93
N LEU A 62 12.34 2.07 2.85
CA LEU A 62 12.94 0.83 2.37
C LEU A 62 13.44 0.95 0.92
N TYR A 63 12.71 1.66 0.06
CA TYR A 63 13.09 1.87 -1.35
C TYR A 63 14.45 2.59 -1.49
N PHE A 64 14.76 3.54 -0.61
CA PHE A 64 16.05 4.25 -0.64
C PHE A 64 17.18 3.50 0.08
N VAL A 65 16.87 2.75 1.15
CA VAL A 65 17.88 2.05 1.95
C VAL A 65 18.22 0.67 1.40
N SER A 66 17.28 0.01 0.71
CA SER A 66 17.45 -1.34 0.18
C SER A 66 18.34 -1.38 -1.06
N PRO A 67 19.23 -2.39 -1.20
CA PRO A 67 19.99 -2.62 -2.43
C PRO A 67 19.11 -2.88 -3.66
N LEU A 68 17.88 -3.36 -3.47
CA LEU A 68 16.96 -3.76 -4.55
C LEU A 68 16.05 -2.62 -5.04
N GLY A 69 16.01 -1.50 -4.33
CA GLY A 69 15.20 -0.34 -4.68
C GLY A 69 15.98 0.67 -5.54
N PHE A 70 16.05 1.92 -5.08
CA PHE A 70 16.72 3.00 -5.78
C PHE A 70 18.22 2.74 -6.03
N GLN A 71 18.89 2.10 -5.07
CA GLN A 71 20.32 1.77 -5.23
C GLN A 71 20.59 0.82 -6.40
N ASN A 72 19.64 -0.06 -6.74
CA ASN A 72 19.75 -0.97 -7.86
C ASN A 72 19.80 -0.19 -9.18
N ILE A 73 18.90 0.79 -9.33
CA ILE A 73 18.83 1.67 -10.50
C ILE A 73 20.10 2.51 -10.60
N SER A 74 20.59 3.06 -9.49
CA SER A 74 21.81 3.88 -9.47
C SER A 74 23.08 3.10 -9.81
N LYS A 75 23.16 1.80 -9.46
CA LYS A 75 24.34 0.96 -9.71
C LYS A 75 24.33 0.31 -11.10
N SER A 76 23.20 -0.23 -11.51
CA SER A 76 23.09 -1.03 -12.74
C SER A 76 22.52 -0.25 -13.93
N GLY A 77 21.96 0.94 -13.68
CA GLY A 77 21.27 1.74 -14.68
C GLY A 77 19.87 1.22 -15.01
N MET A 78 18.98 2.13 -15.40
CA MET A 78 17.57 1.80 -15.68
C MET A 78 17.43 0.74 -16.78
N GLY A 79 18.26 0.79 -17.83
CA GLY A 79 18.19 -0.15 -18.94
C GLY A 79 18.50 -1.61 -18.55
N ALA A 80 19.34 -1.84 -17.55
CA ALA A 80 19.62 -3.19 -17.03
C ALA A 80 18.51 -3.66 -16.09
N VAL A 81 18.05 -2.77 -15.18
CA VAL A 81 16.96 -3.06 -14.25
C VAL A 81 15.67 -3.44 -14.98
N MET A 82 15.36 -2.82 -16.12
CA MET A 82 14.18 -3.15 -16.91
C MET A 82 14.26 -4.52 -17.60
N LYS A 83 15.46 -5.04 -17.86
CA LYS A 83 15.64 -6.34 -18.52
C LYS A 83 15.51 -7.50 -17.53
N ASP A 84 15.91 -7.30 -16.29
CA ASP A 84 15.79 -8.30 -15.24
C ASP A 84 14.41 -8.23 -14.55
N ALA A 85 13.68 -9.35 -14.54
CA ALA A 85 12.32 -9.39 -14.02
C ALA A 85 12.26 -9.10 -12.51
N THR A 86 13.21 -9.60 -11.74
CA THR A 86 13.25 -9.42 -10.28
C THR A 86 13.61 -7.99 -9.90
N ALA A 87 14.60 -7.41 -10.59
CA ALA A 87 15.01 -6.03 -10.41
C ALA A 87 13.86 -5.06 -10.77
N ARG A 88 13.20 -5.28 -11.91
CA ARG A 88 12.05 -4.48 -12.35
C ARG A 88 10.89 -4.54 -11.36
N LEU A 89 10.59 -5.73 -10.83
CA LEU A 89 9.52 -5.94 -9.85
C LEU A 89 9.74 -5.06 -8.61
N TYR A 90 10.90 -5.13 -7.99
CA TYR A 90 11.15 -4.41 -6.72
C TYR A 90 11.45 -2.92 -6.91
N ALA A 91 12.17 -2.55 -7.97
CA ALA A 91 12.61 -1.18 -8.17
C ALA A 91 11.54 -0.30 -8.85
N VAL A 92 10.60 -0.88 -9.60
CA VAL A 92 9.64 -0.11 -10.40
C VAL A 92 8.20 -0.57 -10.18
N GLU A 93 7.87 -1.82 -10.50
CA GLU A 93 6.46 -2.26 -10.51
C GLU A 93 5.83 -2.19 -9.12
N HIS A 94 6.53 -2.69 -8.09
CA HIS A 94 6.05 -2.69 -6.71
C HIS A 94 5.77 -1.28 -6.17
N PRO A 95 6.73 -0.32 -6.17
CA PRO A 95 6.45 1.04 -5.68
C PRO A 95 5.35 1.75 -6.49
N THR A 96 5.27 1.52 -7.81
CA THR A 96 4.21 2.09 -8.65
C THR A 96 2.83 1.58 -8.22
N VAL A 97 2.66 0.27 -8.03
CA VAL A 97 1.40 -0.33 -7.59
C VAL A 97 1.02 0.15 -6.18
N MET A 98 1.99 0.32 -5.28
CA MET A 98 1.74 0.84 -3.93
C MET A 98 1.21 2.28 -3.94
N ILE A 99 1.75 3.15 -4.80
CA ILE A 99 1.26 4.52 -4.96
C ILE A 99 -0.17 4.53 -5.50
N LEU A 100 -0.44 3.75 -6.55
CA LEU A 100 -1.79 3.63 -7.12
C LEU A 100 -2.79 3.11 -6.07
N THR A 101 -2.39 2.12 -5.28
CA THR A 101 -3.21 1.58 -4.19
C THR A 101 -3.60 2.65 -3.18
N VAL A 102 -2.65 3.47 -2.73
CA VAL A 102 -2.91 4.58 -1.79
C VAL A 102 -3.83 5.62 -2.40
N ILE A 103 -3.64 5.98 -3.67
CA ILE A 103 -4.52 6.92 -4.38
C ILE A 103 -5.96 6.40 -4.40
N PHE A 104 -6.18 5.14 -4.79
CA PHE A 104 -7.52 4.58 -4.86
C PHE A 104 -8.20 4.51 -3.49
N ILE A 105 -7.50 4.07 -2.45
CA ILE A 105 -8.03 4.03 -1.08
C ILE A 105 -8.39 5.46 -0.61
N THR A 106 -7.57 6.45 -0.93
CA THR A 106 -7.79 7.86 -0.57
C THR A 106 -9.01 8.45 -1.26
N ILE A 107 -9.17 8.17 -2.56
CA ILE A 107 -10.35 8.60 -3.34
C ILE A 107 -11.61 7.92 -2.78
N GLY A 108 -11.55 6.62 -2.51
CA GLY A 108 -12.65 5.87 -1.89
C GLY A 108 -13.09 6.53 -0.58
N TYR A 109 -12.16 6.69 0.36
CA TYR A 109 -12.44 7.33 1.64
C TYR A 109 -12.98 8.76 1.50
N SER A 110 -12.39 9.57 0.61
CA SER A 110 -12.81 10.97 0.41
C SER A 110 -14.22 11.10 -0.16
N LYS A 111 -14.64 10.18 -1.04
CA LYS A 111 -16.02 10.11 -1.52
C LYS A 111 -16.98 9.68 -0.42
N HIS A 112 -16.58 8.73 0.43
CA HIS A 112 -17.39 8.28 1.56
C HIS A 112 -17.57 9.36 2.64
N LYS A 113 -16.54 10.18 2.91
CA LYS A 113 -16.62 11.26 3.89
C LYS A 113 -17.59 12.39 3.50
N LYS A 114 -17.78 12.62 2.19
CA LYS A 114 -18.60 13.72 1.66
C LYS A 114 -20.08 13.33 1.48
N LYS A 115 -20.46 12.11 1.82
CA LYS A 115 -21.85 11.64 1.90
C LYS A 115 -22.30 11.62 3.35
#